data_AF-A0A401YZW2-F1
#
_entry.id   AF-A0A401YZW2-F1
#
_cell.length_a   1.000
_cell.length_b   1.000
_cell.length_c   1.000
_cell.angle_alpha   90.00
_cell.angle_beta   90.00
_cell.angle_gamma   90.00
#
_symmetry.space_group_name_H-M   'P 1'
#
loop_
_entity.id
_entity.type
_entity.pdbx_description
1 polymer ?
#
loop_
_entity_poly.entity_id
_entity_poly.type
_entity_poly.pdbx_seq_one_letter_code
_entity_poly.pdbx_strand_id
1 'polypeptide(L)'
;MFLRHTRHPIPAITQYASPGLIDAIVYAGRPPGDDDAWAESGAPDRAAYGYWAGRWCGMACLRMALFARDGEAPSLYELMVGCAAHGGYVRREDGGVDGLYYRPFVEYVREAHGLRAEVVTELGPDRLADELDRGRLVMASVHREIRRPERPAPGRGGHLVLVTGRRDDAVTFHNPSGHTPEAVSATLAPHRFDEFAARRGIVLHL
;
A
#
# COMPACT_ATOMS: atom_id res chain seq x y z
N MET A 1 -31.57 -6.23 -8.63
CA MET A 1 -30.61 -6.64 -9.67
C MET A 1 -29.44 -5.68 -9.58
N PHE A 2 -28.41 -6.01 -8.79
CA PHE A 2 -27.22 -5.17 -8.68
C PHE A 2 -26.33 -5.46 -9.90
N LEU A 3 -26.13 -4.45 -10.75
CA LEU A 3 -25.10 -4.48 -11.78
C LEU A 3 -23.76 -4.73 -11.07
N ARG A 4 -23.23 -5.96 -11.17
CA ARG A 4 -21.84 -6.24 -10.82
C ARG A 4 -21.00 -5.40 -11.77
N HIS A 5 -20.47 -4.28 -11.29
CA HIS A 5 -19.37 -3.63 -11.99
C HIS A 5 -18.22 -4.64 -12.00
N THR A 6 -17.91 -5.19 -13.17
CA THR A 6 -16.70 -5.98 -13.37
C THR A 6 -15.51 -5.06 -13.14
N ARG A 7 -14.75 -5.31 -12.07
CA ARG A 7 -13.53 -4.56 -11.78
C ARG A 7 -12.46 -4.88 -12.81
N HIS A 8 -11.60 -3.91 -13.08
CA HIS A 8 -10.35 -4.15 -13.78
C HIS A 8 -9.44 -5.05 -12.93
N PRO A 9 -8.51 -5.80 -13.55
CA PRO A 9 -7.47 -6.49 -12.82
C PRO A 9 -6.71 -5.53 -11.89
N ILE A 10 -6.44 -5.95 -10.66
CA ILE A 10 -5.70 -5.14 -9.69
C ILE A 10 -4.20 -5.29 -10.02
N PRO A 11 -3.52 -4.25 -10.56
CA PRO A 11 -2.09 -4.36 -10.88
C PRO A 11 -1.28 -4.46 -9.58
N ALA A 12 -0.13 -5.14 -9.63
CA ALA A 12 0.83 -5.12 -8.53
C ALA A 12 1.82 -3.96 -8.75
N ILE A 13 1.65 -2.87 -8.01
CA ILE A 13 2.44 -1.64 -8.13
C ILE A 13 3.35 -1.50 -6.91
N THR A 14 4.64 -1.26 -7.15
CA THR A 14 5.63 -0.98 -6.12
C THR A 14 5.70 0.51 -5.78
N GLN A 15 6.17 0.83 -4.57
CA GLN A 15 6.42 2.21 -4.11
C GLN A 15 7.71 2.81 -4.69
N TYR A 16 8.52 1.99 -5.34
CA TYR A 16 9.72 2.38 -6.07
C TYR A 16 9.48 2.12 -7.57
N ALA A 17 10.01 2.97 -8.43
CA ALA A 17 9.86 2.90 -9.87
C ALA A 17 10.46 1.62 -10.46
N SER A 18 11.64 1.19 -9.95
CA SER A 18 12.27 -0.08 -10.36
C SER A 18 12.10 -1.17 -9.30
N PRO A 19 11.21 -2.18 -9.49
CA PRO A 19 11.06 -3.30 -8.56
C PRO A 19 12.38 -4.05 -8.30
N GLY A 20 13.23 -4.19 -9.33
CA GLY A 20 14.53 -4.86 -9.22
C GLY A 20 15.55 -4.15 -8.32
N LEU A 21 15.31 -2.89 -7.93
CA LEU A 21 16.19 -2.14 -7.03
C LEU A 21 15.77 -2.21 -5.57
N ILE A 22 14.60 -2.79 -5.26
CA ILE A 22 14.02 -2.74 -3.92
C ILE A 22 14.90 -3.46 -2.89
N ASP A 23 15.51 -4.59 -3.25
CA ASP A 23 16.46 -5.29 -2.38
C ASP A 23 17.66 -4.39 -2.01
N ALA A 24 18.27 -3.76 -3.03
CA ALA A 24 19.40 -2.86 -2.82
C ALA A 24 19.01 -1.63 -1.98
N ILE A 25 17.82 -1.05 -2.20
CA ILE A 25 17.33 0.11 -1.46
C ILE A 25 17.06 -0.26 0.01
N VAL A 26 16.33 -1.36 0.24
CA VAL A 26 15.82 -1.72 1.56
C VAL A 26 16.88 -2.41 2.43
N TYR A 27 17.75 -3.22 1.84
CA TYR A 27 18.70 -4.06 2.58
C TYR A 27 20.16 -3.65 2.41
N ALA A 28 20.54 -3.05 1.28
CA ALA A 28 21.92 -2.61 1.03
C ALA A 28 22.14 -1.09 1.20
N GLY A 29 21.08 -0.33 1.51
CA GLY A 29 21.17 1.11 1.75
C GLY A 29 21.35 1.96 0.49
N ARG A 30 21.01 1.43 -0.71
CA ARG A 30 21.02 2.23 -1.94
C ARG A 30 20.02 3.40 -1.80
N PRO A 31 20.44 4.65 -2.06
CA PRO A 31 19.51 5.78 -2.10
C PRO A 31 18.44 5.57 -3.17
N PRO A 32 17.14 5.79 -2.87
CA PRO A 32 16.11 5.66 -3.90
C PRO A 32 16.33 6.65 -5.07
N GLY A 33 16.86 7.84 -4.82
CA GLY A 33 17.16 8.84 -5.87
C GLY A 33 18.10 8.37 -6.99
N ASP A 34 18.84 7.29 -6.75
CA ASP A 34 19.75 6.65 -7.73
C ASP A 34 19.02 5.69 -8.68
N ASP A 35 17.69 5.54 -8.56
CA ASP A 35 16.86 4.82 -9.52
C ASP A 35 16.68 5.66 -10.78
N ASP A 36 17.15 5.18 -11.94
CA ASP A 36 17.04 5.93 -13.19
C ASP A 36 15.61 6.05 -13.72
N ALA A 37 14.71 5.16 -13.29
CA ALA A 37 13.30 5.19 -13.64
C ALA A 37 12.47 6.14 -12.76
N TRP A 38 13.10 6.95 -11.89
CA TRP A 38 12.42 7.86 -10.95
C TRP A 38 11.29 8.70 -11.58
N ALA A 39 11.46 9.12 -12.84
CA ALA A 39 10.49 9.95 -13.55
C ALA A 39 9.14 9.25 -13.76
N GLU A 40 9.11 7.93 -13.84
CA GLU A 40 7.87 7.13 -13.97
C GLU A 40 6.97 7.26 -12.74
N SER A 41 7.51 7.66 -11.59
CA SER A 41 6.72 7.90 -10.40
C SER A 41 5.89 9.18 -10.46
N GLY A 42 6.12 10.03 -11.47
CA GLY A 42 5.57 11.38 -11.57
C GLY A 42 6.27 12.42 -10.68
N ALA A 43 7.38 12.07 -10.03
CA ALA A 43 8.15 13.04 -9.25
C ALA A 43 8.74 14.13 -10.16
N PRO A 44 8.87 15.38 -9.70
CA PRO A 44 9.40 16.47 -10.51
C PRO A 44 10.92 16.37 -10.72
N ASP A 45 11.62 15.70 -9.80
CA ASP A 45 13.06 15.48 -9.84
C ASP A 45 13.48 14.26 -8.99
N ARG A 46 14.74 13.85 -9.14
CA ARG A 46 15.35 12.75 -8.37
C ARG A 46 15.33 12.98 -6.86
N ALA A 47 15.44 14.24 -6.41
CA ALA A 47 15.50 14.56 -4.99
C ALA A 47 14.14 14.36 -4.33
N ALA A 48 13.06 14.79 -4.97
CA ALA A 48 11.69 14.57 -4.55
C ALA A 48 11.36 13.06 -4.54
N TYR A 49 11.73 12.33 -5.59
CA TYR A 49 11.58 10.87 -5.61
C TYR A 49 12.35 10.21 -4.46
N GLY A 50 13.64 10.51 -4.32
CA GLY A 50 14.49 10.00 -3.25
C GLY A 50 13.96 10.29 -1.85
N TYR A 51 13.41 11.49 -1.67
CA TYR A 51 12.81 11.91 -0.41
C TYR A 51 11.52 11.16 -0.10
N TRP A 52 10.67 10.87 -1.09
CA TRP A 52 9.31 10.37 -0.83
C TRP A 52 9.10 8.87 -1.05
N ALA A 53 9.82 8.22 -1.98
CA ALA A 53 9.54 6.85 -2.44
C ALA A 53 9.49 5.82 -1.31
N GLY A 54 10.33 5.97 -0.28
CA GLY A 54 10.33 5.12 0.91
C GLY A 54 9.03 5.11 1.72
N ARG A 55 8.11 6.05 1.47
CA ARG A 55 6.87 6.25 2.24
C ARG A 55 5.59 6.06 1.41
N TRP A 56 5.72 5.75 0.12
CA TRP A 56 4.58 5.63 -0.78
C TRP A 56 3.80 4.31 -0.69
N CYS A 57 4.08 3.42 0.27
CA CYS A 57 3.32 2.17 0.40
C CYS A 57 1.79 2.38 0.41
N GLY A 58 1.30 3.39 1.14
CA GLY A 58 -0.13 3.73 1.13
C GLY A 58 -0.62 4.31 -0.20
N MET A 59 0.20 5.10 -0.89
CA MET A 59 -0.15 5.68 -2.20
C MET A 59 -0.14 4.62 -3.31
N ALA A 60 0.78 3.66 -3.26
CA ALA A 60 0.79 2.51 -4.15
C ALA A 60 -0.46 1.66 -3.95
N CYS A 61 -0.85 1.40 -2.69
CA CYS A 61 -2.11 0.71 -2.40
C CYS A 61 -3.34 1.46 -2.97
N LEU A 62 -3.40 2.78 -2.78
CA LEU A 62 -4.48 3.59 -3.34
C LEU A 62 -4.48 3.55 -4.88
N ARG A 63 -3.31 3.70 -5.52
CA ARG A 63 -3.16 3.66 -6.98
C ARG A 63 -3.66 2.33 -7.55
N MET A 64 -3.30 1.21 -6.94
CA MET A 64 -3.79 -0.12 -7.33
C MET A 64 -5.33 -0.23 -7.21
N ALA A 65 -5.91 0.30 -6.13
CA ALA A 65 -7.36 0.29 -5.93
C ALA A 65 -8.11 1.17 -6.94
N LEU A 66 -7.58 2.37 -7.25
CA LEU A 66 -8.14 3.26 -8.27
C LEU A 66 -8.07 2.63 -9.66
N PHE A 67 -6.94 2.03 -10.04
CA PHE A 67 -6.82 1.26 -11.28
C PHE A 67 -7.88 0.15 -11.38
N ALA A 68 -8.12 -0.57 -10.29
CA ALA A 68 -9.11 -1.64 -10.27
C ALA A 68 -10.55 -1.13 -10.48
N ARG A 69 -10.86 0.08 -10.01
CA ARG A 69 -12.18 0.71 -10.16
C ARG A 69 -12.35 1.37 -11.53
N ASP A 70 -11.35 2.13 -11.96
CA ASP A 70 -11.49 3.12 -13.04
C ASP A 70 -10.68 2.75 -14.30
N GLY A 71 -9.76 1.78 -14.21
CA GLY A 71 -8.85 1.42 -15.30
C GLY A 71 -7.64 2.35 -15.44
N GLU A 72 -7.62 3.47 -14.71
CA GLU A 72 -6.53 4.44 -14.63
C GLU A 72 -6.36 5.00 -13.22
N ALA A 73 -5.23 5.67 -12.95
CA ALA A 73 -5.00 6.34 -11.66
C ALA A 73 -3.91 7.44 -11.78
N PRO A 74 -3.99 8.51 -10.97
CA PRO A 74 -2.92 9.52 -10.86
C PRO A 74 -1.61 8.92 -10.35
N SER A 75 -0.48 9.50 -10.76
CA SER A 75 0.87 9.06 -10.39
C SER A 75 1.08 8.99 -8.87
N LEU A 76 2.07 8.21 -8.42
CA LEU A 76 2.37 8.11 -6.99
C LEU A 76 2.70 9.47 -6.38
N TYR A 77 3.40 10.32 -7.13
CA TYR A 77 3.70 11.68 -6.70
C TYR A 77 2.44 12.55 -6.58
N GLU A 78 1.55 12.56 -7.58
CA GLU A 78 0.30 13.32 -7.52
C GLU A 78 -0.60 12.87 -6.35
N LEU A 79 -0.71 11.55 -6.14
CA LEU A 79 -1.44 11.00 -5.00
C LEU A 79 -0.82 11.44 -3.67
N MET A 80 0.51 11.41 -3.57
CA MET A 80 1.21 11.88 -2.38
C MET A 80 0.95 13.36 -2.12
N VAL A 81 1.06 14.22 -3.14
CA VAL A 81 0.82 15.67 -3.01
C VAL A 81 -0.61 15.93 -2.53
N GLY A 82 -1.60 15.30 -3.17
CA GLY A 82 -3.00 15.43 -2.78
C GLY A 82 -3.25 14.96 -1.35
N CYS A 83 -2.69 13.81 -0.97
CA CYS A 83 -2.82 13.26 0.38
C CYS A 83 -2.13 14.13 1.43
N ALA A 84 -0.93 14.66 1.12
CA ALA A 84 -0.21 15.57 2.01
C ALA A 84 -0.97 16.89 2.23
N ALA A 85 -1.62 17.42 1.18
CA ALA A 85 -2.47 18.62 1.30
C ALA A 85 -3.67 18.43 2.23
N HIS A 86 -4.12 17.20 2.45
CA HIS A 86 -5.17 16.86 3.41
C HIS A 86 -4.62 16.53 4.81
N GLY A 87 -3.30 16.57 5.02
CA GLY A 87 -2.66 16.19 6.29
C GLY A 87 -2.37 14.69 6.42
N GLY A 88 -2.43 13.92 5.34
CA GLY A 88 -2.08 12.49 5.34
C GLY A 88 -0.58 12.22 5.54
N TYR A 89 0.27 13.19 5.22
CA TYR A 89 1.70 13.16 5.49
C TYR A 89 2.13 14.45 6.17
N VAL A 90 2.71 14.34 7.36
CA VAL A 90 3.22 15.47 8.13
C VAL A 90 4.74 15.41 8.16
N ARG A 91 5.37 16.49 7.72
CA ARG A 91 6.83 16.68 7.83
C ARG A 91 7.17 17.05 9.26
N ARG A 92 8.18 16.40 9.82
CA ARG A 92 8.75 16.70 11.13
C ARG A 92 9.84 17.75 11.02
N GLU A 93 10.16 18.39 12.15
CA GLU A 93 11.23 19.39 12.25
C GLU A 93 12.62 18.83 11.89
N ASP A 94 12.84 17.53 12.13
CA ASP A 94 14.09 16.83 11.80
C ASP A 94 14.23 16.47 10.31
N GLY A 95 13.31 16.95 9.45
CA GLY A 95 13.26 16.64 8.03
C GLY A 95 12.63 15.28 7.70
N GLY A 96 12.28 14.49 8.73
CA GLY A 96 11.52 13.26 8.59
C GLY A 96 10.07 13.49 8.18
N VAL A 97 9.37 12.40 7.88
CA VAL A 97 7.91 12.42 7.66
C VAL A 97 7.35 11.24 8.45
N ASP A 98 6.25 11.48 9.15
CA ASP A 98 5.53 10.41 9.82
C ASP A 98 4.95 9.40 8.83
N GLY A 99 4.52 8.25 9.36
CA GLY A 99 3.71 7.31 8.58
C GLY A 99 2.39 7.96 8.14
N LEU A 100 1.75 7.36 7.13
CA LEU A 100 0.46 7.83 6.62
C LEU A 100 -0.59 7.93 7.75
N TYR A 101 -1.17 9.12 7.91
CA TYR A 101 -2.27 9.35 8.83
C TYR A 101 -3.60 8.89 8.20
N TYR A 102 -4.25 7.88 8.80
CA TYR A 102 -5.37 7.19 8.15
C TYR A 102 -6.65 8.03 8.03
N ARG A 103 -6.96 8.88 9.03
CA ARG A 103 -8.17 9.73 8.97
C ARG A 103 -8.07 10.79 7.85
N PRO A 104 -7.01 11.62 7.81
CA PRO A 104 -6.77 12.51 6.67
C PRO A 104 -6.72 11.79 5.32
N PHE A 105 -6.12 10.60 5.27
CA PHE A 105 -6.10 9.79 4.06
C PHE A 105 -7.52 9.40 3.60
N VAL A 106 -8.38 8.92 4.50
CA VAL A 106 -9.76 8.55 4.15
C VAL A 106 -10.55 9.76 3.64
N GLU A 107 -10.35 10.94 4.25
CA GLU A 107 -10.96 12.20 3.78
C GLU A 107 -10.49 12.55 2.37
N TYR A 108 -9.18 12.50 2.11
CA TYR A 108 -8.60 12.69 0.78
C TYR A 108 -9.17 11.72 -0.26
N VAL A 109 -9.22 10.42 0.06
CA VAL A 109 -9.74 9.38 -0.84
C VAL A 109 -11.20 9.63 -1.19
N ARG A 110 -12.00 10.08 -0.22
CA ARG A 110 -13.40 10.44 -0.44
C ARG A 110 -13.55 11.68 -1.32
N GLU A 111 -12.83 12.75 -1.00
CA GLU A 111 -13.05 14.06 -1.61
C GLU A 111 -12.43 14.18 -3.00
N ALA A 112 -11.20 13.70 -3.17
CA ALA A 112 -10.48 13.81 -4.44
C ALA A 112 -10.86 12.70 -5.44
N HIS A 113 -11.28 11.53 -4.96
CA HIS A 113 -11.50 10.35 -5.83
C HIS A 113 -12.91 9.78 -5.75
N GLY A 114 -13.80 10.32 -4.91
CA GLY A 114 -15.15 9.78 -4.72
C GLY A 114 -15.19 8.34 -4.19
N LEU A 115 -14.08 7.84 -3.66
CA LEU A 115 -13.97 6.47 -3.17
C LEU A 115 -14.31 6.43 -1.68
N ARG A 116 -15.28 5.60 -1.30
CA ARG A 116 -15.59 5.38 0.11
C ARG A 116 -14.51 4.52 0.75
N ALA A 117 -14.02 4.97 1.90
CA ALA A 117 -13.03 4.25 2.69
C ALA A 117 -13.34 4.40 4.18
N GLU A 118 -12.96 3.42 4.99
CA GLU A 118 -13.14 3.47 6.45
C GLU A 118 -11.87 3.02 7.18
N VAL A 119 -11.52 3.75 8.24
CA VAL A 119 -10.44 3.33 9.15
C VAL A 119 -10.98 2.20 10.02
N VAL A 120 -10.27 1.08 10.04
CA VAL A 120 -10.62 -0.07 10.86
C VAL A 120 -9.52 -0.32 11.87
N THR A 121 -9.92 -0.36 13.14
CA THR A 121 -9.14 -0.90 14.26
C THR A 121 -9.63 -2.32 14.55
N GLU A 122 -8.78 -3.16 15.14
CA GLU A 122 -9.11 -4.57 15.43
C GLU A 122 -9.36 -5.41 14.16
N LEU A 123 -8.60 -5.13 13.10
CA LEU A 123 -8.60 -5.88 11.86
C LEU A 123 -7.88 -7.23 12.04
N GLY A 124 -8.51 -8.17 12.75
CA GLY A 124 -8.06 -9.56 12.87
C GLY A 124 -8.41 -10.41 11.64
N PRO A 125 -7.99 -11.70 11.61
CA PRO A 125 -8.23 -12.60 10.47
C PRO A 125 -9.69 -12.71 10.04
N ASP A 126 -10.61 -12.89 11.00
CA ASP A 126 -12.04 -13.03 10.70
C ASP A 126 -12.62 -11.75 10.11
N ARG A 127 -12.30 -10.59 10.70
CA ARG A 127 -12.75 -9.31 10.16
C ARG A 127 -12.17 -9.06 8.78
N LEU A 128 -10.90 -9.37 8.55
CA LEU A 128 -10.27 -9.25 7.23
C LEU A 128 -11.00 -10.14 6.21
N ALA A 129 -11.31 -11.39 6.57
CA ALA A 129 -12.06 -12.30 5.70
C ALA A 129 -13.44 -11.75 5.36
N ASP A 130 -14.19 -11.23 6.34
CA ASP A 130 -15.51 -10.62 6.14
C ASP A 130 -15.48 -9.45 5.16
N GLU A 131 -14.44 -8.60 5.23
CA GLU A 131 -14.30 -7.47 4.31
C GLU A 131 -14.04 -7.95 2.87
N LEU A 132 -13.16 -8.94 2.71
CA LEU A 132 -12.83 -9.51 1.40
C LEU A 132 -14.03 -10.25 0.79
N ASP A 133 -14.82 -10.96 1.61
CA ASP A 133 -16.02 -11.68 1.16
C ASP A 133 -17.15 -10.72 0.75
N ARG A 134 -17.14 -9.48 1.27
CA ARG A 134 -17.98 -8.35 0.79
C ARG A 134 -17.44 -7.72 -0.50
N GLY A 135 -16.35 -8.25 -1.04
CA GLY A 135 -15.67 -7.74 -2.22
C GLY A 135 -14.86 -6.47 -1.96
N ARG A 136 -14.58 -6.08 -0.71
CA ARG A 136 -13.79 -4.87 -0.44
C ARG A 136 -12.29 -5.16 -0.61
N LEU A 137 -11.50 -4.12 -0.82
CA LEU A 137 -10.04 -4.22 -0.68
C LEU A 137 -9.62 -3.68 0.68
N VAL A 138 -8.52 -4.19 1.21
CA VAL A 138 -8.05 -3.76 2.54
C VAL A 138 -6.60 -3.33 2.50
N MET A 139 -6.34 -2.07 2.82
CA MET A 139 -5.01 -1.55 3.08
C MET A 139 -4.61 -1.94 4.50
N ALA A 140 -3.95 -3.08 4.66
CA ALA A 140 -3.59 -3.62 5.96
C ALA A 140 -2.25 -3.07 6.45
N SER A 141 -2.21 -2.61 7.69
CA SER A 141 -0.95 -2.22 8.35
C SER A 141 -0.19 -3.46 8.78
N VAL A 142 1.03 -3.60 8.28
CA VAL A 142 1.89 -4.76 8.56
C VAL A 142 3.31 -4.30 8.86
N HIS A 143 4.12 -5.19 9.43
CA HIS A 143 5.55 -4.96 9.50
C HIS A 143 6.20 -5.13 8.12
N ARG A 144 7.17 -4.26 7.81
CA ARG A 144 7.86 -4.22 6.51
C ARG A 144 8.55 -5.54 6.11
N GLU A 145 8.94 -6.35 7.10
CA GLU A 145 9.56 -7.67 6.86
C GLU A 145 8.59 -8.75 6.39
N ILE A 146 7.31 -8.44 6.18
CA ILE A 146 6.41 -9.34 5.44
C ILE A 146 6.93 -9.67 4.03
N ARG A 147 7.91 -8.90 3.52
CA ARG A 147 8.75 -9.23 2.34
C ARG A 147 9.39 -10.61 2.40
N ARG A 148 9.69 -11.11 3.60
CA ARG A 148 10.38 -12.38 3.88
C ARG A 148 9.56 -13.18 4.90
N PRO A 149 8.37 -13.65 4.49
CA PRO A 149 7.39 -14.26 5.39
C PRO A 149 7.84 -15.64 5.88
N GLU A 150 8.99 -16.17 5.47
CA GLU A 150 9.63 -17.35 6.06
C GLU A 150 10.35 -17.04 7.39
N ARG A 151 10.57 -15.75 7.72
CA ARG A 151 11.26 -15.31 8.95
C ARG A 151 10.28 -14.80 9.99
N PRO A 152 10.52 -14.97 11.31
CA PRO A 152 9.65 -14.41 12.34
C PRO A 152 9.41 -12.91 12.17
N ALA A 153 8.18 -12.45 12.44
CA ALA A 153 7.88 -11.03 12.41
C ALA A 153 8.63 -10.32 13.55
N PRO A 154 9.54 -9.38 13.27
CA PRO A 154 10.30 -8.70 14.33
C PRO A 154 9.50 -7.60 15.03
N GLY A 155 8.29 -7.31 14.57
CA GLY A 155 7.42 -6.25 15.08
C GLY A 155 6.14 -6.15 14.26
N ARG A 156 5.39 -5.05 14.43
CA ARG A 156 4.11 -4.78 13.76
C ARG A 156 4.06 -3.34 13.23
N GLY A 157 3.41 -3.16 12.09
CA GLY A 157 3.15 -1.83 11.48
C GLY A 157 4.37 -1.17 10.82
N GLY A 158 4.18 0.07 10.38
CA GLY A 158 5.20 0.84 9.66
C GLY A 158 5.25 0.57 8.15
N HIS A 159 4.34 -0.27 7.64
CA HIS A 159 4.15 -0.55 6.22
C HIS A 159 2.68 -0.82 5.91
N LEU A 160 2.26 -0.59 4.67
CA LEU A 160 0.93 -0.90 4.16
C LEU A 160 1.03 -1.85 2.97
N VAL A 161 0.17 -2.86 2.97
CA VAL A 161 -0.06 -3.75 1.82
C VAL A 161 -1.52 -3.70 1.42
N LEU A 162 -1.81 -3.95 0.15
CA LEU A 162 -3.18 -4.04 -0.36
C LEU A 162 -3.59 -5.50 -0.41
N VAL A 163 -4.45 -5.92 0.51
CA VAL A 163 -5.06 -7.23 0.48
C VAL A 163 -6.14 -7.25 -0.60
N THR A 164 -5.96 -8.12 -1.59
CA THR A 164 -6.72 -8.13 -2.84
C THR A 164 -7.73 -9.27 -2.92
N GLY A 165 -7.58 -10.30 -2.10
CA GLY A 165 -8.55 -11.38 -2.05
C GLY A 165 -8.18 -12.46 -1.04
N ARG A 166 -9.07 -13.43 -0.92
CA ARG A 166 -8.85 -14.67 -0.19
C ARG A 166 -9.40 -15.86 -0.96
N ARG A 167 -8.77 -17.00 -0.80
CA ARG A 167 -9.22 -18.28 -1.38
C ARG A 167 -8.57 -19.42 -0.60
N ASP A 168 -9.32 -20.50 -0.38
CA ASP A 168 -8.81 -21.78 0.15
C ASP A 168 -7.92 -21.61 1.40
N ASP A 169 -8.41 -20.84 2.39
CA ASP A 169 -7.70 -20.45 3.62
C ASP A 169 -6.35 -19.74 3.42
N ALA A 170 -6.26 -18.95 2.35
CA ALA A 170 -5.13 -18.07 2.09
C ALA A 170 -5.61 -16.65 1.76
N VAL A 171 -4.76 -15.68 2.08
CA VAL A 171 -4.93 -14.25 1.80
C VAL A 171 -3.91 -13.85 0.75
N THR A 172 -4.37 -13.24 -0.34
CA THR A 172 -3.51 -12.69 -1.40
C THR A 172 -3.44 -11.17 -1.25
N PHE A 173 -2.23 -10.63 -1.37
CA PHE A 173 -1.98 -9.20 -1.24
C PHE A 173 -0.86 -8.72 -2.16
N HIS A 174 -0.98 -7.47 -2.57
CA HIS A 174 0.08 -6.75 -3.27
C HIS A 174 0.87 -5.93 -2.25
N ASN A 175 2.18 -6.14 -2.23
CA ASN A 175 3.10 -5.49 -1.32
C ASN A 175 3.94 -4.46 -2.08
N PRO A 176 3.72 -3.16 -1.85
CA PRO A 176 4.43 -2.09 -2.54
C PRO A 176 5.96 -2.13 -2.38
N SER A 177 6.47 -2.86 -1.40
CA SER A 177 7.90 -2.96 -1.13
C SER A 177 8.43 -4.38 -1.28
N GLY A 178 7.71 -5.26 -1.99
CA GLY A 178 8.21 -6.58 -2.34
C GLY A 178 9.49 -6.47 -3.17
N HIS A 179 10.50 -7.27 -2.83
CA HIS A 179 11.82 -7.24 -3.48
C HIS A 179 12.05 -8.42 -4.43
N THR A 180 11.09 -9.35 -4.50
CA THR A 180 10.99 -10.44 -5.47
C THR A 180 9.56 -10.45 -6.03
N PRO A 181 9.31 -11.10 -7.18
CA PRO A 181 7.96 -11.22 -7.72
C PRO A 181 6.94 -11.80 -6.73
N GLU A 182 7.34 -12.83 -5.97
CA GLU A 182 6.51 -13.50 -4.95
C GLU A 182 6.27 -12.58 -3.75
N ALA A 183 7.24 -11.72 -3.42
CA ALA A 183 7.08 -10.74 -2.36
C ALA A 183 6.25 -9.53 -2.80
N VAL A 184 6.13 -9.24 -4.11
CA VAL A 184 5.31 -8.16 -4.68
C VAL A 184 3.85 -8.56 -4.77
N SER A 185 3.55 -9.77 -5.23
CA SER A 185 2.22 -10.38 -5.23
C SER A 185 2.29 -11.68 -4.44
N ALA A 186 1.94 -11.59 -3.15
CA ALA A 186 2.13 -12.66 -2.19
C ALA A 186 0.82 -13.32 -1.79
N THR A 187 0.89 -14.59 -1.43
CA THR A 187 -0.22 -15.34 -0.84
C THR A 187 0.28 -16.03 0.44
N LEU A 188 -0.41 -15.82 1.56
CA LEU A 188 -0.06 -16.38 2.87
C LEU A 188 -1.29 -16.96 3.57
N ALA A 189 -1.08 -17.94 4.44
CA ALA A 189 -2.11 -18.36 5.38
C ALA A 189 -2.49 -17.18 6.32
N PRO A 190 -3.78 -17.04 6.73
CA PRO A 190 -4.24 -15.92 7.54
C PRO A 190 -3.47 -15.74 8.84
N HIS A 191 -3.15 -16.83 9.55
CA HIS A 191 -2.37 -16.78 10.78
C HIS A 191 -0.96 -16.20 10.53
N ARG A 192 -0.34 -16.59 9.42
CA ARG A 192 1.00 -16.14 9.05
C ARG A 192 1.01 -14.66 8.68
N PHE A 193 -0.02 -14.20 8.00
CA PHE A 193 -0.22 -12.78 7.72
C PHE A 193 -0.43 -11.97 9.02
N ASP A 194 -1.25 -12.47 9.95
CA ASP A 194 -1.58 -11.79 11.21
C ASP A 194 -0.38 -11.62 12.15
N GLU A 195 0.63 -12.49 12.06
CA GLU A 195 1.89 -12.29 12.80
C GLU A 195 2.55 -10.94 12.48
N PHE A 196 2.52 -10.52 11.21
CA PHE A 196 3.06 -9.23 10.77
C PHE A 196 2.05 -8.09 10.94
N ALA A 197 0.75 -8.41 11.05
CA ALA A 197 -0.32 -7.42 11.06
C ALA A 197 -0.33 -6.60 12.35
N ALA A 198 -0.49 -5.30 12.18
CA ALA A 198 -0.73 -4.37 13.28
C ALA A 198 -2.21 -4.31 13.69
N ARG A 199 -3.04 -5.20 13.14
CA ARG A 199 -4.50 -5.33 13.35
C ARG A 199 -5.26 -4.02 13.20
N ARG A 200 -4.84 -3.22 12.22
CA ARG A 200 -5.49 -1.98 11.80
C ARG A 200 -5.23 -1.74 10.33
N GLY A 201 -6.06 -0.92 9.71
CA GLY A 201 -5.92 -0.59 8.30
C GLY A 201 -7.00 0.35 7.81
N ILE A 202 -7.16 0.37 6.50
CA ILE A 202 -8.23 1.10 5.81
C ILE A 202 -8.93 0.12 4.88
N VAL A 203 -10.26 0.06 4.97
CA VAL A 203 -11.10 -0.72 4.06
C VAL A 203 -11.57 0.19 2.93
N LEU A 204 -11.45 -0.28 1.69
CA LEU A 204 -11.83 0.44 0.48
C LEU A 204 -13.07 -0.19 -0.15
N HIS A 205 -14.08 0.63 -0.39
CA HIS A 205 -15.39 0.21 -0.89
C HIS A 205 -15.46 0.51 -2.39
N LEU A 206 -14.84 -0.37 -3.19
CA LEU A 206 -14.87 -0.30 -4.65
C LEU A 206 -16.19 -0.81 -5.25
#